data_AF-A0A9P9PDG8-F1
#
_entry.id   AF-A0A9P9PDG8-F1
#
_cell.length_a   1.000
_cell.length_b   1.000
_cell.length_c   1.000
_cell.angle_alpha   90.00
_cell.angle_beta   90.00
_cell.angle_gamma   90.00
#
_symmetry.space_group_name_H-M   'P 1'
#
loop_
_entity.id
_entity.type
_entity.pdbx_description
1 polymer ?
#
loop_
_entity_poly.entity_id
_entity_poly.type
_entity_poly.pdbx_seq_one_letter_code
_entity_poly.pdbx_strand_id
1 'polypeptide(L)'
;MPEPLTTTFTPPAGCTSDVWDGEGYYILGGTRHSTCMPTAFKPDAEPSFFYSPGLYCPAGYSTACSSSTAIGSETETVITCCPSRYKCQERTRSAWDWESTLGCTSACLTEQPITILLVSSIHTTVCAVGGGVNAYSVQLRYRAADLQITSSSISLSTTPATNSLPTATSTSVSTSTFPAQT
;
A
#
# COMPACT_ATOMS: atom_id res chain seq x y z
N MET A 1 13.38 16.69 1.88
CA MET A 1 12.30 16.53 2.87
C MET A 1 11.63 15.19 2.62
N PRO A 2 11.06 14.53 3.64
CA PRO A 2 10.30 13.29 3.44
C PRO A 2 9.09 13.54 2.53
N GLU A 3 8.74 12.57 1.70
CA GLU A 3 7.56 12.64 0.83
C GLU A 3 6.31 12.20 1.58
N PRO A 4 5.13 12.80 1.32
CA PRO A 4 3.88 12.39 1.96
C PRO A 4 3.32 11.10 1.34
N LEU A 5 2.71 10.25 2.17
CA LEU A 5 1.86 9.13 1.75
C LEU A 5 0.53 9.19 2.51
N THR A 6 -0.35 10.06 2.04
CA THR A 6 -1.65 10.35 2.66
C THR A 6 -2.81 9.59 2.00
N THR A 7 -2.52 8.75 1.00
CA THR A 7 -3.50 7.91 0.31
C THR A 7 -2.97 6.48 0.18
N THR A 8 -3.87 5.51 0.13
CA THR A 8 -3.51 4.10 -0.10
C THR A 8 -2.99 3.92 -1.53
N PHE A 9 -1.73 3.53 -1.67
CA PHE A 9 -1.18 3.03 -2.93
C PHE A 9 -1.62 1.59 -3.17
N THR A 10 -2.07 1.27 -4.38
CA THR A 10 -2.49 -0.09 -4.76
C THR A 10 -1.48 -0.68 -5.73
N PRO A 11 -0.60 -1.60 -5.28
CA PRO A 11 0.33 -2.26 -6.18
C PRO A 11 -0.41 -3.25 -7.12
N PRO A 12 0.19 -3.58 -8.28
CA PRO A 12 -0.22 -4.73 -9.07
C PRO A 12 -0.24 -6.03 -8.24
N ALA A 13 -1.15 -6.96 -8.56
CA ALA A 13 -1.35 -8.17 -7.77
C ALA A 13 -0.05 -8.97 -7.50
N GLY A 14 0.78 -9.12 -8.54
CA GLY A 14 2.06 -9.86 -8.47
C GLY A 14 3.04 -9.32 -7.42
N CYS A 15 2.94 -8.04 -7.06
CA CYS A 15 3.79 -7.44 -6.03
C CYS A 15 3.55 -7.98 -4.62
N THR A 16 2.38 -8.60 -4.40
CA THR A 16 1.96 -9.12 -3.10
C THR A 16 1.78 -10.64 -3.08
N SER A 17 1.87 -11.31 -4.23
CA SER A 17 1.71 -12.75 -4.36
C SER A 17 2.94 -13.46 -4.90
N ASP A 18 3.70 -12.81 -5.78
CA ASP A 18 4.72 -13.49 -6.57
C ASP A 18 6.04 -13.46 -5.82
N VAL A 19 6.58 -14.64 -5.53
CA VAL A 19 7.87 -14.78 -4.89
C VAL A 19 8.91 -14.99 -5.97
N TRP A 20 9.95 -14.17 -5.97
CA TRP A 20 11.03 -14.19 -6.95
C TRP A 20 12.34 -14.63 -6.31
N ASP A 21 13.22 -15.18 -7.14
CA ASP A 21 14.63 -15.39 -6.77
C ASP A 21 15.38 -14.04 -6.79
N GLY A 22 15.90 -13.65 -5.63
CA GLY A 22 16.62 -12.40 -5.39
C GLY A 22 18.15 -12.56 -5.39
N GLU A 23 18.68 -13.65 -5.96
CA GLU A 23 20.10 -14.03 -5.93
C GLU A 23 20.59 -14.46 -4.53
N GLY A 24 20.15 -15.65 -4.11
CA GLY A 24 20.56 -16.25 -2.83
C GLY A 24 19.56 -16.05 -1.68
N TYR A 25 18.45 -15.36 -1.95
CA TYR A 25 17.29 -15.24 -1.07
C TYR A 25 16.01 -15.12 -1.89
N TYR A 26 14.85 -15.36 -1.26
CA TYR A 26 13.56 -15.17 -1.89
C TYR A 26 12.94 -13.83 -1.53
N ILE A 27 12.31 -13.16 -2.48
CA ILE A 27 11.71 -11.84 -2.31
C ILE A 27 10.31 -11.74 -2.93
N LEU A 28 9.36 -11.21 -2.16
CA LEU A 28 8.01 -10.92 -2.64
C LEU A 28 8.01 -9.71 -3.57
N GLY A 29 7.34 -9.84 -4.72
CA GLY A 29 7.20 -8.79 -5.73
C GLY A 29 8.44 -8.54 -6.60
N GLY A 30 9.52 -9.31 -6.37
CA GLY A 30 10.76 -9.20 -7.14
C GLY A 30 11.64 -8.03 -6.70
N THR A 31 12.79 -7.91 -7.34
CA THR A 31 13.78 -6.84 -7.07
C THR A 31 13.40 -5.50 -7.70
N ARG A 32 12.38 -5.46 -8.57
CA ARG A 32 11.89 -4.24 -9.24
C ARG A 32 10.81 -3.56 -8.42
N HIS A 33 11.21 -2.93 -7.32
CA HIS A 33 10.31 -2.20 -6.42
C HIS A 33 9.60 -1.01 -7.07
N SER A 34 10.10 -0.46 -8.18
CA SER A 34 9.57 0.76 -8.82
C SER A 34 8.10 0.68 -9.25
N THR A 35 7.57 -0.52 -9.52
CA THR A 35 6.14 -0.73 -9.86
C THR A 35 5.32 -1.27 -8.69
N CYS A 36 5.99 -1.79 -7.67
CA CYS A 36 5.38 -2.46 -6.52
C CYS A 36 5.25 -1.57 -5.28
N MET A 37 5.80 -0.36 -5.35
CA MET A 37 5.89 0.56 -4.22
C MET A 37 5.37 1.94 -4.58
N PRO A 38 4.95 2.73 -3.57
CA PRO A 38 4.52 4.10 -3.82
C PRO A 38 5.64 4.93 -4.43
N THR A 39 5.26 6.02 -5.11
CA THR A 39 6.20 6.96 -5.73
C THR A 39 7.22 7.46 -4.71
N ALA A 40 8.46 7.65 -5.16
CA ALA A 40 9.61 8.07 -4.35
C ALA A 40 10.17 7.03 -3.37
N PHE A 41 9.64 5.81 -3.36
CA PHE A 41 10.25 4.70 -2.63
C PHE A 41 11.69 4.45 -3.12
N LYS A 42 12.64 4.46 -2.19
CA LYS A 42 14.09 4.34 -2.47
C LYS A 42 14.79 3.48 -1.41
N PRO A 43 14.51 2.17 -1.34
CA PRO A 43 15.03 1.31 -0.28
C PRO A 43 16.55 1.09 -0.41
N ASP A 44 17.06 1.05 -1.64
CA ASP A 44 18.48 0.74 -1.90
C ASP A 44 19.39 1.98 -1.79
N ALA A 45 18.84 3.16 -2.08
CA ALA A 45 19.59 4.42 -1.99
C ALA A 45 19.56 5.02 -0.57
N GLU A 46 18.46 4.80 0.16
CA GLU A 46 18.18 5.38 1.46
C GLU A 46 17.54 4.31 2.37
N PRO A 47 18.33 3.49 3.09
CA PRO A 47 17.80 2.42 3.96
C PRO A 47 17.00 2.97 5.16
N SER A 48 17.10 4.27 5.42
CA SER A 48 16.29 5.01 6.38
C SER A 48 15.14 5.81 5.74
N PHE A 49 14.79 5.55 4.48
CA PHE A 49 13.69 6.24 3.82
C PHE A 49 12.36 6.01 4.55
N PHE A 50 11.59 7.08 4.71
CA PHE A 50 10.24 7.04 5.29
C PHE A 50 9.35 8.09 4.63
N TYR A 51 8.05 7.82 4.60
CA TYR A 51 7.04 8.81 4.23
C TYR A 51 6.61 9.61 5.45
N SER A 52 6.48 10.93 5.30
CA SER A 52 5.96 11.81 6.34
C SER A 52 5.24 13.03 5.74
N PRO A 53 3.96 13.27 6.07
CA PRO A 53 3.08 12.38 6.83
C PRO A 53 2.77 11.10 6.04
N GLY A 54 2.98 9.95 6.67
CA GLY A 54 2.60 8.63 6.17
C GLY A 54 1.43 8.10 6.98
N LEU A 55 0.25 8.03 6.38
CA LEU A 55 -1.00 7.74 7.10
C LEU A 55 -1.57 6.36 6.79
N TYR A 56 -1.29 5.81 5.60
CA TYR A 56 -1.89 4.57 5.13
C TYR A 56 -0.84 3.62 4.60
N CYS A 57 -0.88 2.37 5.07
CA CYS A 57 -0.13 1.28 4.43
C CYS A 57 -0.66 1.04 3.01
N PRO A 58 0.20 0.61 2.06
CA PRO A 58 -0.26 0.18 0.74
C PRO A 58 -1.31 -0.94 0.80
N ALA A 59 -2.10 -1.09 -0.25
CA ALA A 59 -3.03 -2.21 -0.37
C ALA A 59 -2.26 -3.54 -0.36
N GLY A 60 -2.79 -4.53 0.37
CA GLY A 60 -2.11 -5.80 0.62
C GLY A 60 -1.07 -5.75 1.75
N TYR A 61 -0.76 -4.57 2.29
CA TYR A 61 0.11 -4.38 3.44
C TYR A 61 -0.69 -4.08 4.71
N SER A 62 -0.09 -4.40 5.84
CA SER A 62 -0.64 -4.14 7.18
C SER A 62 0.46 -3.62 8.09
N THR A 63 0.08 -2.87 9.13
CA THR A 63 0.99 -2.45 10.19
C THR A 63 1.55 -3.69 10.88
N ALA A 64 2.82 -3.98 10.64
CA ALA A 64 3.50 -5.12 11.26
C ALA A 64 4.18 -4.71 12.56
N CYS A 65 4.72 -3.49 12.62
CA CYS A 65 5.32 -2.92 13.82
C CYS A 65 4.99 -1.44 13.92
N SER A 66 4.91 -0.96 15.15
CA SER A 66 4.80 0.45 15.44
C SER A 66 5.67 0.81 16.65
N SER A 67 6.17 2.04 16.65
CA SER A 67 6.82 2.64 17.80
C SER A 67 6.43 4.11 17.88
N SER A 68 6.60 4.71 19.05
CA SER A 68 6.34 6.13 19.27
C SER A 68 7.55 6.76 19.93
N THR A 69 7.94 7.94 19.47
CA THR A 69 9.04 8.72 20.05
C THR A 69 8.55 10.12 20.37
N ALA A 70 8.84 10.59 21.58
CA ALA A 70 8.57 11.95 21.98
C ALA A 70 9.61 12.89 21.36
N ILE A 71 9.14 13.91 20.65
CA ILE A 71 9.96 14.97 20.06
C ILE A 71 9.48 16.29 20.69
N GLY A 72 10.12 16.70 21.78
CA GLY A 72 9.68 17.85 22.57
C GLY A 72 8.33 17.59 23.23
N SER A 73 7.33 18.43 22.92
CA SER A 73 5.94 18.26 23.39
C SER A 73 5.07 17.41 22.46
N GLU A 74 5.59 16.99 21.31
CA GLU A 74 4.85 16.22 20.31
C GLU A 74 5.27 14.75 20.35
N THR A 75 4.37 13.87 19.93
CA THR A 75 4.65 12.45 19.74
C THR A 75 4.66 12.14 18.26
N GLU A 76 5.78 11.61 17.76
CA GLU A 76 5.88 11.03 16.43
C GLU A 76 5.61 9.53 16.54
N THR A 77 4.69 9.03 15.73
CA THR A 77 4.42 7.60 15.56
C THR A 77 5.15 7.12 14.32
N VAL A 78 5.93 6.05 14.47
CA VAL A 78 6.61 5.35 13.38
C VAL A 78 5.88 4.03 13.16
N ILE A 79 5.50 3.77 11.92
CA ILE A 79 4.84 2.53 11.49
C ILE A 79 5.68 1.86 10.42
N THR A 80 5.84 0.55 10.54
CA THR A 80 6.38 -0.30 9.49
C THR A 80 5.26 -1.14 8.91
N CYS A 81 4.92 -0.86 7.66
CA CYS A 81 3.97 -1.65 6.88
C CYS A 81 4.69 -2.80 6.19
N CYS A 82 4.18 -4.02 6.38
CA CYS A 82 4.65 -5.23 5.69
C CYS A 82 3.51 -5.86 4.91
N PRO A 83 3.79 -6.67 3.86
CA PRO A 83 2.75 -7.45 3.21
C PRO A 83 1.99 -8.28 4.25
N SER A 84 0.73 -8.55 3.95
CA SER A 84 -0.12 -9.37 4.82
C SER A 84 0.56 -10.71 5.10
N ARG A 85 0.59 -11.14 6.37
CA ARG A 85 1.30 -12.35 6.87
C ARG A 85 2.82 -12.23 7.04
N TYR A 86 3.41 -11.09 6.72
CA TYR A 86 4.81 -10.82 7.01
C TYR A 86 4.95 -10.09 8.35
N LYS A 87 6.13 -10.20 8.96
CA LYS A 87 6.53 -9.51 10.18
C LYS A 87 7.69 -8.59 9.87
N CYS A 88 7.90 -7.56 10.68
CA CYS A 88 9.08 -6.72 10.48
C CYS A 88 10.32 -7.53 10.82
N GLN A 89 11.36 -7.33 10.03
CA GLN A 89 12.70 -7.76 10.39
C GLN A 89 13.11 -7.02 11.67
N GLU A 90 13.53 -7.73 12.71
CA GLU A 90 14.22 -7.10 13.82
C GLU A 90 15.59 -6.65 13.32
N ARG A 91 15.78 -5.34 13.10
CA ARG A 91 17.01 -4.75 12.54
C ARG A 91 18.28 -5.13 13.30
N THR A 92 18.15 -5.52 14.56
CA THR A 92 19.23 -6.00 15.44
C THR A 92 19.73 -7.41 15.12
N ARG A 93 19.03 -8.16 14.27
CA ARG A 93 19.37 -9.51 13.84
C ARG A 93 19.55 -9.62 12.32
N SER A 94 20.01 -8.53 11.69
CA SER A 94 20.33 -8.57 10.27
C SER A 94 21.53 -9.49 10.07
N ALA A 95 21.31 -10.71 9.58
CA ALA A 95 22.40 -11.67 9.30
C ALA A 95 23.19 -11.26 8.05
N TRP A 96 22.57 -10.44 7.18
CA TRP A 96 23.11 -10.04 5.88
C TRP A 96 22.77 -8.59 5.55
N ASP A 97 23.63 -7.93 4.76
CA ASP A 97 23.49 -6.50 4.44
C ASP A 97 22.19 -6.16 3.69
N TRP A 98 21.68 -7.08 2.87
CA TRP A 98 20.41 -6.93 2.13
C TRP A 98 19.17 -7.01 3.03
N GLU A 99 19.28 -7.58 4.24
CA GLU A 99 18.18 -7.56 5.23
C GLU A 99 17.93 -6.14 5.76
N SER A 100 18.92 -5.25 5.65
CA SER A 100 18.76 -3.85 6.02
C SER A 100 17.90 -3.05 5.04
N THR A 101 17.86 -3.47 3.76
CA THR A 101 16.99 -2.90 2.72
C THR A 101 15.63 -3.60 2.64
N LEU A 102 15.56 -4.87 3.07
CA LEU A 102 14.34 -5.67 3.15
C LEU A 102 13.81 -5.72 4.59
N GLY A 103 12.94 -4.77 4.95
CA GLY A 103 12.47 -4.65 6.34
C GLY A 103 11.34 -5.60 6.76
N CYS A 104 10.93 -6.55 5.93
CA CYS A 104 9.85 -7.51 6.23
C CYS A 104 10.26 -8.94 5.86
N THR A 105 9.84 -9.91 6.68
CA THR A 105 10.10 -11.33 6.45
C THR A 105 8.89 -12.19 6.81
N SER A 106 8.79 -13.34 6.14
CA SER A 106 7.86 -14.42 6.46
C SER A 106 8.67 -15.69 6.65
N ALA A 107 8.74 -16.17 7.89
CA ALA A 107 9.44 -17.41 8.21
C ALA A 107 8.56 -18.63 7.92
N CYS A 108 9.15 -19.67 7.36
CA CYS A 108 8.52 -20.96 7.19
C CYS A 108 8.61 -21.74 8.50
N LEU A 109 7.46 -21.89 9.17
CA LEU A 109 7.34 -22.61 10.43
C LEU A 109 7.22 -24.13 10.22
N THR A 110 6.81 -24.54 9.03
CA THR A 110 6.65 -25.92 8.59
C THR A 110 7.22 -26.07 7.19
N GLU A 111 7.68 -27.27 6.84
CA GLU A 111 8.07 -27.56 5.46
C GLU A 111 6.86 -27.47 4.54
N GLN A 112 6.94 -26.60 3.55
CA GLN A 112 5.87 -26.40 2.58
C GLN A 112 6.44 -26.06 1.20
N PRO A 113 5.82 -26.53 0.11
CA PRO A 113 6.24 -26.14 -1.23
C PRO A 113 5.93 -24.66 -1.45
N ILE A 114 6.89 -23.94 -2.02
CA ILE A 114 6.76 -22.55 -2.46
C ILE A 114 7.11 -22.47 -3.95
N THR A 115 6.38 -21.62 -4.67
CA THR A 115 6.62 -21.38 -6.09
C THR A 115 7.45 -20.11 -6.25
N ILE A 116 8.57 -20.23 -6.93
CA ILE A 116 9.54 -19.16 -7.17
C ILE A 116 9.52 -18.80 -8.65
N LEU A 117 9.39 -17.52 -8.93
CA LEU A 117 9.48 -16.95 -10.26
C LEU A 117 10.92 -16.53 -10.56
N LEU A 118 11.36 -16.86 -11.75
CA LEU A 118 12.59 -16.39 -12.38
C LEU A 118 12.24 -15.63 -13.64
N VAL A 119 13.20 -14.88 -14.19
CA VAL A 119 12.98 -14.03 -15.39
C VAL A 119 12.43 -14.83 -16.58
N SER A 120 12.82 -16.10 -16.72
CA SER A 120 12.45 -16.96 -17.86
C SER A 120 11.76 -18.28 -17.47
N SER A 121 11.60 -18.55 -16.17
CA SER A 121 11.16 -19.86 -15.68
C SER A 121 10.40 -19.75 -14.37
N ILE A 122 9.67 -20.80 -14.02
CA ILE A 122 9.05 -20.97 -12.71
C ILE A 122 9.61 -22.27 -12.12
N HIS A 123 9.96 -22.23 -10.84
CA HIS A 123 10.47 -23.39 -10.11
C HIS A 123 9.74 -23.54 -8.79
N THR A 124 9.39 -24.76 -8.42
CA THR A 124 8.81 -25.07 -7.10
C THR A 124 9.87 -25.72 -6.24
N THR A 125 10.09 -25.16 -5.05
CA THR A 125 11.04 -25.66 -4.06
C THR A 125 10.35 -25.83 -2.71
N VAL A 126 11.02 -26.44 -1.74
CA VAL A 126 10.51 -26.56 -0.37
C VAL A 126 11.08 -25.45 0.48
N CYS A 127 10.21 -24.68 1.12
CA CYS A 127 10.61 -23.78 2.17
C CYS A 127 10.79 -24.59 3.46
N ALA A 128 12.05 -24.87 3.82
CA ALA A 128 12.39 -25.59 5.04
C ALA A 128 12.12 -24.75 6.29
N VAL A 129 11.99 -25.42 7.44
CA VAL A 129 11.85 -24.75 8.73
C VAL A 129 13.08 -23.87 8.99
N GLY A 130 12.84 -22.60 9.31
CA GLY A 130 13.90 -21.59 9.49
C GLY A 130 14.32 -20.89 8.20
N GLY A 131 13.83 -21.33 7.05
CA GLY A 131 13.83 -20.54 5.82
C GLY A 131 12.73 -19.46 5.83
N GLY A 132 12.67 -18.65 4.77
CA GLY A 132 11.65 -17.63 4.65
C GLY A 132 11.68 -16.87 3.34
N VAL A 133 10.72 -15.96 3.20
CA VAL A 133 10.62 -15.03 2.08
C VAL A 133 10.74 -13.61 2.64
N ASN A 134 11.54 -12.79 1.98
CA ASN A 134 11.74 -11.39 2.34
C ASN A 134 10.78 -10.50 1.55
N ALA A 135 10.56 -9.30 2.05
CA ALA A 135 9.77 -8.29 1.37
C ALA A 135 10.24 -6.89 1.76
N TYR A 136 10.03 -5.95 0.85
CA TYR A 136 10.23 -4.54 1.13
C TYR A 136 9.24 -4.05 2.19
N SER A 137 9.75 -3.28 3.15
CA SER A 137 8.92 -2.58 4.13
C SER A 137 8.63 -1.16 3.69
N VAL A 138 7.46 -0.65 4.05
CA VAL A 138 7.12 0.77 3.87
C VAL A 138 7.09 1.42 5.24
N GLN A 139 8.03 2.33 5.50
CA GLN A 139 8.07 3.09 6.74
C GLN A 139 7.26 4.37 6.60
N LEU A 140 6.35 4.56 7.55
CA LEU A 140 5.48 5.72 7.67
C LEU A 140 5.76 6.42 8.98
N ARG A 141 5.74 7.74 8.96
CA ARG A 141 5.79 8.58 10.16
C ARG A 141 4.69 9.60 10.14
N TYR A 142 4.05 9.82 11.27
CA TYR A 142 3.06 10.88 11.41
C TYR A 142 2.97 11.34 12.85
N ARG A 143 2.38 12.53 13.02
CA ARG A 143 2.05 13.16 14.30
C ARG A 143 0.55 13.34 14.40
N ALA A 144 0.06 13.61 15.60
CA ALA A 144 -1.37 13.84 15.82
C ALA A 144 -1.94 14.99 14.98
N ALA A 145 -1.14 16.04 14.71
CA ALA A 145 -1.52 17.16 13.86
C ALA A 145 -1.77 16.76 12.39
N ASP A 146 -1.02 15.77 11.88
CA ASP A 146 -1.13 15.32 10.50
C ASP A 146 -2.50 14.66 10.23
N LEU A 147 -3.08 14.02 11.26
CA LEU A 147 -4.41 13.40 11.18
C LEU A 147 -5.53 14.44 11.01
N GLN A 148 -5.36 15.65 11.56
CA GLN A 148 -6.36 16.73 11.49
C GLN A 148 -6.42 17.38 10.10
N ILE A 149 -5.29 17.43 9.39
CA ILE A 149 -5.19 17.98 8.03
C ILE A 149 -5.99 17.12 7.04
N THR A 150 -5.94 15.79 7.18
CA THR A 150 -6.74 14.86 6.37
C THR A 150 -8.24 15.11 6.51
N SER A 151 -8.74 15.33 7.73
CA SER A 151 -10.17 15.61 7.97
C SER A 151 -10.63 16.93 7.35
N SER A 152 -9.75 17.93 7.29
CA SER A 152 -10.04 19.26 6.72
C SER A 152 -10.06 19.26 5.19
N SER A 153 -9.33 18.34 4.56
CA SER A 153 -9.31 18.15 3.10
C SER A 153 -10.57 17.48 2.53
N ILE A 154 -11.41 16.87 3.37
CA ILE A 154 -12.75 16.39 3.01
C ILE A 154 -13.76 17.54 3.19
N SER A 155 -13.49 18.68 2.57
CA SER A 155 -14.52 19.71 2.41
C SER A 155 -15.35 19.34 1.19
N LEU A 156 -16.57 18.84 1.44
CA LEU A 156 -17.60 18.59 0.42
C LEU A 156 -17.69 19.78 -0.53
N SER A 157 -17.33 19.57 -1.79
CA SER A 157 -17.70 20.46 -2.88
C SER A 157 -19.21 20.35 -3.09
N THR A 158 -19.98 21.09 -2.30
CA THR A 158 -21.40 21.32 -2.54
C THR A 158 -21.51 22.17 -3.80
N THR A 159 -21.78 21.53 -4.94
CA THR A 159 -22.16 22.22 -6.17
C THR A 159 -23.40 23.08 -5.90
N PRO A 160 -23.38 24.39 -6.19
CA PRO A 160 -24.60 25.18 -6.17
C PRO A 160 -25.54 24.70 -7.28
N ALA A 161 -26.68 24.13 -6.90
CA ALA A 161 -27.77 23.84 -7.82
C ALA A 161 -28.24 25.16 -8.45
N THR A 162 -27.92 25.33 -9.73
CA THR A 162 -28.38 26.48 -10.51
C THR A 162 -29.81 26.18 -10.95
N ASN A 163 -30.79 26.76 -10.26
CA ASN A 163 -32.18 26.79 -10.68
C ASN A 163 -32.26 27.47 -12.05
N SER A 164 -32.37 26.69 -13.13
CA SER A 164 -32.82 27.18 -14.43
C SER A 164 -34.24 26.69 -14.67
N LEU A 165 -35.15 27.65 -14.60
CA LEU A 165 -36.57 27.53 -14.88
C LEU A 165 -36.76 27.33 -16.40
N PRO A 166 -37.42 26.27 -16.90
CA PRO A 166 -37.85 26.24 -18.28
C PRO A 166 -39.17 27.01 -18.43
N THR A 167 -39.13 28.11 -19.18
CA THR A 167 -40.30 28.82 -19.70
C THR A 167 -41.09 27.87 -20.60
N ALA A 168 -42.25 27.43 -20.14
CA ALA A 168 -43.19 26.64 -20.94
C ALA A 168 -44.01 27.57 -21.85
N THR A 169 -43.65 27.61 -23.13
CA THR A 169 -44.49 28.19 -24.18
C THR A 169 -45.68 27.25 -24.43
N SER A 170 -46.87 27.73 -24.11
CA SER A 170 -48.13 27.05 -24.43
C SER A 170 -48.33 26.98 -25.95
N THR A 171 -48.54 25.79 -26.48
CA THR A 171 -49.24 25.62 -27.76
C THR A 171 -50.20 24.45 -27.62
N SER A 172 -51.47 24.81 -27.57
CA SER A 172 -52.64 23.95 -27.48
C SER A 172 -52.97 23.34 -28.83
N VAL A 173 -53.06 22.00 -28.91
CA VAL A 173 -53.90 21.32 -29.91
C VAL A 173 -54.51 20.05 -29.29
N SER A 174 -55.82 20.10 -29.05
CA SER A 174 -56.74 18.99 -28.73
C SER A 174 -56.78 18.01 -29.92
N THR A 175 -57.08 16.70 -29.90
CA THR A 175 -58.10 15.86 -29.25
C THR A 175 -57.85 14.43 -29.82
N SER A 176 -57.94 13.29 -29.12
CA SER A 176 -59.10 12.36 -29.14
C SER A 176 -58.66 10.87 -29.17
N THR A 177 -58.96 10.13 -28.07
CA THR A 177 -59.69 8.82 -28.04
C THR A 177 -59.00 7.45 -28.34
N PHE A 178 -58.92 6.65 -27.26
CA PHE A 178 -59.07 5.17 -27.05
C PHE A 178 -57.96 4.10 -27.33
N PRO A 179 -57.96 2.96 -26.56
CA PRO A 179 -56.84 2.01 -26.40
C PRO A 179 -57.05 0.62 -27.08
N ALA A 180 -55.96 -0.14 -27.25
CA ALA A 180 -55.94 -1.63 -27.30
C ALA A 180 -54.48 -2.11 -27.16
N GLN A 181 -54.11 -2.86 -26.11
CA GLN A 181 -53.98 -4.33 -26.12
C GLN A 181 -53.24 -4.89 -27.33
N THR A 182 -52.04 -5.44 -27.13
CA THR A 182 -51.74 -6.89 -27.18
C THR A 182 -50.44 -7.14 -26.43
#